data_AF-A0A673GMB6-F1
#
_entry.id   AF-A0A673GMB6-F1
#
_cell.length_a   1.000
_cell.length_b   1.000
_cell.length_c   1.000
_cell.angle_alpha   90.00
_cell.angle_beta   90.00
_cell.angle_gamma   90.00
#
_symmetry.space_group_name_H-M   'P 1'
#
loop_
_entity.id
_entity.type
_entity.pdbx_description
1 polymer ?
#
loop_
_entity_poly.entity_id
_entity_poly.type
_entity_poly.pdbx_seq_one_letter_code
_entity_poly.pdbx_strand_id
1 'polypeptide(L)'
;MDLNVPEPEPGEDLVAPAEHEWDVVDSAELYAPGPSTPEPDPEEDLVDSVELYVPCPSISEPHPEWVLAAPEESCAPGPSVPEPESKVTSEFSTLENYIPQNMFQLEDCLKNCALLKERHVTNVWPRVFIGDEEIATDRDVLREMCITHILNAAAPKKALNYYLGTYYRGLHINYYGLPTTDRRCSDISKYFMPAAKFIDKALDKRVLICCKQGVEHSATLFLAYLMICHDMMVEEAIDHVIKSRRIRPSRDFLKKLTLLNADLVNKRKLKLQDTKTGRKRKKWQLKKSSAQM
;
A
#
# COMPACT_ATOMS: atom_id res chain seq x y z
N MET A 1 86.37 18.85 -8.13
CA MET A 1 86.27 19.63 -6.90
C MET A 1 84.96 19.22 -6.25
N ASP A 2 85.08 18.29 -5.33
CA ASP A 2 83.99 17.71 -4.56
C ASP A 2 83.37 18.75 -3.62
N LEU A 3 82.04 18.82 -3.60
CA LEU A 3 81.30 19.34 -2.45
C LEU A 3 80.14 18.39 -2.14
N ASN A 4 80.35 17.73 -1.01
CA ASN A 4 79.53 16.78 -0.29
C ASN A 4 78.27 17.44 0.29
N VAL A 5 77.09 16.81 0.15
CA VAL A 5 75.88 17.11 0.93
C VAL A 5 75.20 15.78 1.29
N PRO A 6 74.75 15.56 2.54
CA PRO A 6 74.53 14.23 3.12
C PRO A 6 73.11 13.69 2.92
N GLU A 7 73.00 12.34 3.01
CA GLU A 7 71.77 11.55 2.97
C GLU A 7 70.88 11.76 4.22
N PRO A 8 69.54 11.62 4.11
CA PRO A 8 68.63 11.63 5.25
C PRO A 8 68.43 10.24 5.88
N GLU A 9 68.47 10.22 7.23
CA GLU A 9 68.23 9.10 8.15
C GLU A 9 66.78 8.55 8.14
N PRO A 10 66.53 7.31 8.63
CA PRO A 10 65.31 6.56 8.39
C PRO A 10 64.16 6.82 9.37
N GLY A 11 62.96 6.44 8.93
CA GLY A 11 61.64 6.77 9.46
C GLY A 11 61.37 6.42 10.93
N GLU A 12 60.64 7.34 11.56
CA GLU A 12 59.94 7.14 12.82
C GLU A 12 58.53 6.58 12.58
N ASP A 13 58.21 5.50 13.29
CA ASP A 13 56.92 4.82 13.33
C ASP A 13 55.81 5.73 13.87
N LEU A 14 54.78 6.00 13.04
CA LEU A 14 53.54 6.62 13.49
C LEU A 14 52.54 5.54 13.90
N VAL A 15 52.41 5.41 15.22
CA VAL A 15 51.43 4.62 15.96
C VAL A 15 49.99 5.04 15.61
N ALA A 16 49.18 4.06 15.22
CA ALA A 16 47.74 4.21 15.00
C ALA A 16 47.00 4.43 16.34
N PRO A 17 45.95 5.28 16.40
CA PRO A 17 45.16 5.44 17.61
C PRO A 17 44.20 4.25 17.82
N ALA A 18 44.15 3.81 19.07
CA ALA A 18 43.43 2.66 19.59
C ALA A 18 41.91 2.67 19.32
N GLU A 19 41.43 1.49 19.01
CA GLU A 19 40.03 1.13 18.79
C GLU A 19 39.32 1.00 20.15
N HIS A 20 38.11 1.54 20.25
CA HIS A 20 37.29 1.53 21.45
C HIS A 20 36.64 0.14 21.60
N GLU A 21 37.14 -0.65 22.55
CA GLU A 21 36.51 -1.89 23.02
C GLU A 21 35.16 -1.58 23.66
N TRP A 22 34.09 -2.18 23.15
CA TRP A 22 32.84 -2.33 23.88
C TRP A 22 32.80 -3.76 24.41
N ASP A 23 32.96 -3.87 25.74
CA ASP A 23 32.86 -5.11 26.48
C ASP A 23 31.56 -5.86 26.15
N VAL A 24 31.75 -7.09 25.66
CA VAL A 24 30.71 -8.11 25.57
C VAL A 24 30.49 -8.63 26.99
N VAL A 25 29.46 -8.13 27.67
CA VAL A 25 29.00 -8.75 28.91
C VAL A 25 28.06 -9.90 28.55
N ASP A 26 28.61 -11.10 28.71
CA ASP A 26 27.89 -12.36 28.76
C ASP A 26 26.82 -12.30 29.85
N SER A 27 25.58 -12.64 29.51
CA SER A 27 24.46 -12.71 30.46
C SER A 27 23.63 -13.93 30.15
N ALA A 28 24.29 -15.08 30.18
CA ALA A 28 23.66 -16.35 30.48
C ALA A 28 24.15 -16.81 31.86
N GLU A 29 23.33 -16.60 32.88
CA GLU A 29 23.13 -17.44 34.08
C GLU A 29 22.61 -16.57 35.23
N LEU A 30 21.34 -16.77 35.58
CA LEU A 30 20.80 -16.72 36.95
C LEU A 30 19.31 -17.05 36.88
N TYR A 31 19.00 -18.35 36.80
CA TYR A 31 17.68 -18.89 37.12
C TYR A 31 17.83 -19.76 38.36
N ALA A 32 17.35 -19.26 39.50
CA ALA A 32 16.89 -20.07 40.61
C ALA A 32 15.68 -19.35 41.25
N PRO A 33 14.60 -20.07 41.59
CA PRO A 33 13.29 -19.47 41.88
C PRO A 33 13.16 -19.02 43.34
N GLY A 34 12.62 -17.82 43.55
CA GLY A 34 12.18 -17.29 44.86
C GLY A 34 10.66 -17.15 44.93
N PRO A 35 10.05 -17.19 46.13
CA PRO A 35 8.69 -17.69 46.34
C PRO A 35 7.59 -16.62 46.31
N SER A 36 6.36 -17.13 46.15
CA SER A 36 5.07 -16.59 46.64
C SER A 36 4.53 -15.29 46.06
N THR A 37 3.62 -15.47 45.10
CA THR A 37 2.44 -14.65 44.83
C THR A 37 1.61 -14.40 46.10
N PRO A 38 1.06 -13.20 46.32
CA PRO A 38 -0.13 -13.03 47.13
C PRO A 38 -1.36 -13.34 46.29
N GLU A 39 -2.17 -14.29 46.76
CA GLU A 39 -3.54 -14.52 46.28
C GLU A 39 -4.41 -13.27 46.53
N PRO A 40 -5.37 -12.93 45.65
CA PRO A 40 -6.49 -12.07 46.01
C PRO A 40 -7.59 -12.90 46.69
N ASP A 41 -8.05 -12.43 47.86
CA ASP A 41 -9.16 -13.04 48.63
C ASP A 41 -10.49 -13.06 47.84
N PRO A 42 -11.40 -14.01 48.18
CA PRO A 42 -12.64 -14.27 47.46
C PRO A 42 -13.88 -13.56 48.05
N GLU A 43 -14.85 -13.28 47.16
CA GLU A 43 -16.32 -13.16 47.36
C GLU A 43 -16.81 -12.04 48.33
N GLU A 44 -17.96 -11.37 48.20
CA GLU A 44 -19.30 -11.58 47.63
C GLU A 44 -19.78 -10.18 47.10
N ASP A 45 -20.82 -9.93 46.30
CA ASP A 45 -22.14 -10.55 46.31
C ASP A 45 -22.96 -10.08 45.09
N LEU A 46 -23.92 -10.91 44.73
CA LEU A 46 -24.90 -10.76 43.65
C LEU A 46 -25.92 -9.67 43.97
N VAL A 47 -26.34 -8.87 42.97
CA VAL A 47 -27.78 -8.63 42.77
C VAL A 47 -28.12 -8.32 41.32
N ASP A 48 -29.12 -9.08 40.90
CA ASP A 48 -29.96 -9.06 39.72
C ASP A 48 -30.68 -7.71 39.52
N SER A 49 -30.81 -7.27 38.27
CA SER A 49 -31.84 -6.31 37.85
C SER A 49 -32.06 -6.43 36.34
N VAL A 50 -32.93 -7.39 36.03
CA VAL A 50 -33.69 -7.49 34.79
C VAL A 50 -34.63 -6.28 34.63
N GLU A 51 -34.73 -5.83 33.38
CA GLU A 51 -35.76 -4.98 32.75
C GLU A 51 -35.92 -3.51 33.22
N LEU A 52 -35.80 -2.60 32.25
CA LEU A 52 -36.98 -1.95 31.67
C LEU A 52 -36.68 -1.36 30.28
N TYR A 53 -37.31 -1.98 29.29
CA TYR A 53 -37.54 -1.44 27.96
C TYR A 53 -38.45 -0.22 28.06
N VAL A 54 -38.04 0.96 27.57
CA VAL A 54 -38.99 2.01 27.17
C VAL A 54 -38.48 2.72 25.89
N PRO A 55 -39.34 2.94 24.86
CA PRO A 55 -38.93 3.46 23.55
C PRO A 55 -38.83 5.00 23.49
N CYS A 56 -38.04 5.42 22.50
CA CYS A 56 -37.78 6.76 21.95
C CYS A 56 -38.90 7.82 22.05
N PRO A 57 -38.54 9.11 22.29
CA PRO A 57 -39.33 10.25 21.83
C PRO A 57 -38.79 10.78 20.49
N SER A 58 -39.69 10.74 19.51
CA SER A 58 -39.67 11.37 18.20
C SER A 58 -39.25 12.84 18.21
N ILE A 59 -38.21 13.17 17.43
CA ILE A 59 -38.03 14.50 16.84
C ILE A 59 -37.95 14.31 15.32
N SER A 60 -39.05 14.68 14.67
CA SER A 60 -39.22 14.91 13.25
C SER A 60 -38.53 16.20 12.83
N GLU A 61 -37.78 16.18 11.73
CA GLU A 61 -37.73 17.21 10.68
C GLU A 61 -36.91 16.68 9.47
N PRO A 62 -37.16 17.19 8.24
CA PRO A 62 -37.30 16.34 7.06
C PRO A 62 -36.03 16.21 6.21
N HIS A 63 -35.85 15.04 5.60
CA HIS A 63 -34.86 14.79 4.55
C HIS A 63 -35.57 14.61 3.19
N PRO A 64 -35.07 15.20 2.09
CA PRO A 64 -35.78 15.18 0.81
C PRO A 64 -35.88 13.76 0.21
N GLU A 65 -37.05 13.47 -0.36
CA GLU A 65 -37.43 12.22 -1.04
C GLU A 65 -36.42 11.82 -2.11
N TRP A 66 -35.73 10.69 -1.90
CA TRP A 66 -35.20 9.88 -2.99
C TRP A 66 -35.96 8.56 -3.01
N VAL A 67 -36.78 8.40 -4.05
CA VAL A 67 -37.59 7.20 -4.32
C VAL A 67 -36.65 6.02 -4.60
N LEU A 68 -36.72 4.99 -3.77
CA LEU A 68 -36.13 3.69 -4.02
C LEU A 68 -37.00 2.94 -5.04
N ALA A 69 -36.43 2.61 -6.20
CA ALA A 69 -36.98 1.61 -7.10
C ALA A 69 -36.02 0.40 -7.14
N ALA A 70 -36.53 -0.76 -6.73
CA ALA A 70 -36.05 -2.09 -7.11
C ALA A 70 -37.21 -3.08 -6.85
N PRO A 71 -37.27 -4.26 -7.49
CA PRO A 71 -36.30 -4.86 -8.41
C PRO A 71 -36.91 -5.28 -9.76
N GLU A 72 -36.10 -5.35 -10.82
CA GLU A 72 -36.38 -6.28 -11.92
C GLU A 72 -35.28 -7.34 -11.96
N GLU A 73 -35.72 -8.60 -11.88
CA GLU A 73 -34.92 -9.80 -12.01
C GLU A 73 -34.46 -10.03 -13.45
N SER A 74 -33.29 -10.67 -13.53
CA SER A 74 -32.80 -11.50 -14.63
C SER A 74 -32.27 -10.77 -15.87
N CYS A 75 -31.02 -11.05 -16.19
CA CYS A 75 -30.68 -11.66 -17.47
C CYS A 75 -29.26 -12.24 -17.43
N ALA A 76 -29.13 -13.39 -18.08
CA ALA A 76 -27.90 -14.06 -18.49
C ALA A 76 -26.87 -13.09 -19.12
N PRO A 77 -25.59 -13.48 -19.28
CA PRO A 77 -24.59 -12.63 -19.95
C PRO A 77 -25.02 -12.32 -21.38
N GLY A 78 -25.57 -11.11 -21.58
CA GLY A 78 -25.85 -10.53 -22.89
C GLY A 78 -24.56 -10.16 -23.62
N PRO A 79 -24.61 -10.01 -24.95
CA PRO A 79 -23.43 -9.76 -25.76
C PRO A 79 -22.79 -8.43 -25.36
N SER A 80 -21.46 -8.44 -25.23
CA SER A 80 -20.60 -7.29 -25.04
C SER A 80 -21.00 -6.15 -26.00
N VAL A 81 -21.65 -5.12 -25.47
CA VAL A 81 -21.95 -3.89 -26.21
C VAL A 81 -20.62 -3.24 -26.60
N PRO A 82 -20.34 -3.00 -27.90
CA PRO A 82 -19.15 -2.27 -28.31
C PRO A 82 -19.18 -0.86 -27.72
N GLU A 83 -18.09 -0.43 -27.09
CA GLU A 83 -17.91 0.99 -26.75
C GLU A 83 -18.09 1.85 -28.01
N PRO A 84 -18.71 3.03 -27.92
CA PRO A 84 -19.00 3.86 -29.08
C PRO A 84 -17.69 4.18 -29.81
N GLU A 85 -17.66 3.96 -31.13
CA GLU A 85 -16.46 4.05 -31.98
C GLU A 85 -15.71 5.40 -31.84
N SER A 86 -16.41 6.47 -31.46
CA SER A 86 -15.84 7.80 -31.18
C SER A 86 -14.95 7.86 -29.93
N LYS A 87 -15.25 7.09 -28.88
CA LYS A 87 -14.41 7.00 -27.68
C LYS A 87 -13.14 6.20 -27.96
N VAL A 88 -13.30 5.07 -28.67
CA VAL A 88 -12.20 4.16 -29.05
C VAL A 88 -11.18 4.87 -29.95
N THR A 89 -11.65 5.71 -30.88
CA THR A 89 -10.78 6.50 -31.76
C THR A 89 -10.05 7.60 -31.02
N SER A 90 -10.71 8.30 -30.09
CA SER A 90 -10.10 9.32 -29.24
C SER A 90 -9.01 8.76 -28.33
N GLU A 91 -9.30 7.67 -27.59
CA GLU A 91 -8.34 7.06 -26.66
C GLU A 91 -7.10 6.53 -27.40
N PHE A 92 -7.31 5.89 -28.55
CA PHE A 92 -6.21 5.38 -29.36
C PHE A 92 -5.28 6.50 -29.84
N SER A 93 -5.85 7.63 -30.26
CA SER A 93 -5.06 8.80 -30.68
C SER A 93 -4.24 9.38 -29.52
N THR A 94 -4.82 9.47 -28.31
CA THR A 94 -4.09 9.88 -27.11
C THR A 94 -2.92 8.96 -26.81
N LEU A 95 -3.13 7.64 -26.88
CA LEU A 95 -2.07 6.66 -26.61
C LEU A 95 -0.98 6.64 -27.69
N GLU A 96 -1.34 6.79 -28.97
CA GLU A 96 -0.35 6.84 -30.07
C GLU A 96 0.60 8.04 -29.95
N ASN A 97 0.06 9.19 -29.58
CA ASN A 97 0.83 10.43 -29.40
C ASN A 97 1.42 10.58 -28.00
N TYR A 98 1.26 9.56 -27.14
CA TYR A 98 1.73 9.62 -25.77
C TYR A 98 3.26 9.66 -25.69
N ILE A 99 3.80 10.75 -25.14
CA ILE A 99 5.21 10.91 -24.82
C ILE A 99 5.34 10.93 -23.29
N PRO A 100 5.91 9.88 -22.68
CA PRO A 100 6.03 9.82 -21.22
C PRO A 100 6.99 10.89 -20.70
N GLN A 101 6.65 11.46 -19.55
CA GLN A 101 7.56 12.37 -18.84
C GLN A 101 8.85 11.65 -18.46
N ASN A 102 9.97 12.36 -18.57
CA ASN A 102 11.27 11.82 -18.17
C ASN A 102 11.42 11.83 -16.64
N MET A 103 12.41 11.11 -16.13
CA MET A 103 12.64 10.95 -14.69
C MET A 103 12.77 12.30 -13.95
N PHE A 104 13.42 13.30 -14.55
CA PHE A 104 13.59 14.61 -13.93
C PHE A 104 12.27 15.36 -13.81
N GLN A 105 11.39 15.26 -14.81
CA GLN A 105 10.05 15.86 -14.77
C GLN A 105 9.17 15.23 -13.69
N LEU A 106 9.22 13.89 -13.54
CA LEU A 106 8.50 13.20 -12.47
C LEU A 106 9.03 13.60 -11.08
N GLU A 107 10.35 13.67 -10.91
CA GLU A 107 10.98 14.14 -9.67
C GLU A 107 10.64 15.60 -9.38
N ASP A 108 10.55 16.46 -10.39
CA ASP A 108 10.17 17.87 -10.24
C ASP A 108 8.69 18.03 -9.85
N CYS A 109 7.80 17.27 -10.46
CA CYS A 109 6.38 17.23 -10.10
C CYS A 109 6.18 16.91 -8.61
N LEU A 110 6.90 15.89 -8.09
CA LEU A 110 6.86 15.54 -6.67
C LEU A 110 7.37 16.67 -5.75
N LYS A 111 8.37 17.44 -6.20
CA LYS A 111 8.91 18.60 -5.45
C LYS A 111 7.94 19.77 -5.43
N ASN A 112 7.16 19.96 -6.50
CA ASN A 112 6.19 21.05 -6.64
C ASN A 112 4.87 20.81 -5.88
N CYS A 113 4.78 19.76 -5.05
CA CYS A 113 3.65 19.53 -4.16
C CYS A 113 3.44 20.71 -3.19
N ALA A 114 2.33 21.45 -3.36
CA ALA A 114 2.00 22.67 -2.61
C ALA A 114 1.62 22.44 -1.13
N LEU A 115 1.50 21.18 -0.69
CA LEU A 115 1.09 20.83 0.67
C LEU A 115 2.23 21.11 1.66
N LEU A 116 1.98 22.04 2.59
CA LEU A 116 2.96 22.51 3.58
C LEU A 116 3.05 21.63 4.83
N LYS A 117 2.00 20.87 5.15
CA LYS A 117 1.93 20.01 6.35
C LYS A 117 1.69 18.56 5.96
N GLU A 118 2.50 17.66 6.54
CA GLU A 118 2.25 16.23 6.46
C GLU A 118 1.18 15.86 7.49
N ARG A 119 0.12 15.18 7.02
CA ARG A 119 -0.94 14.64 7.88
C ARG A 119 -0.67 13.17 8.09
N HIS A 120 -0.94 12.67 9.29
CA HIS A 120 -0.79 11.24 9.60
C HIS A 120 -1.63 10.34 8.68
N VAL A 121 -2.81 10.81 8.25
CA VAL A 121 -3.66 10.13 7.28
C VAL A 121 -4.36 11.10 6.33
N THR A 122 -4.54 10.67 5.08
CA THR A 122 -5.25 11.43 4.05
C THR A 122 -6.16 10.50 3.24
N ASN A 123 -7.40 10.92 2.99
CA ASN A 123 -8.26 10.34 1.95
C ASN A 123 -7.75 10.79 0.56
N VAL A 124 -7.19 9.86 -0.21
CA VAL A 124 -6.55 10.15 -1.51
C VAL A 124 -7.42 9.72 -2.70
N TRP A 125 -8.47 8.93 -2.43
CA TRP A 125 -9.44 8.42 -3.41
C TRP A 125 -10.67 7.92 -2.65
N PRO A 126 -11.89 7.94 -3.23
CA PRO A 126 -13.09 7.46 -2.55
C PRO A 126 -12.85 6.20 -1.71
N ARG A 127 -12.96 6.36 -0.39
CA ARG A 127 -12.80 5.32 0.64
C ARG A 127 -11.39 4.70 0.77
N VAL A 128 -10.39 5.26 0.10
CA VAL A 128 -8.99 4.84 0.19
C VAL A 128 -8.16 5.91 0.89
N PHE A 129 -7.48 5.50 1.94
CA PHE A 129 -6.68 6.34 2.81
C PHE A 129 -5.21 5.93 2.69
N ILE A 130 -4.31 6.91 2.67
CA ILE A 130 -2.89 6.66 2.90
C ILE A 130 -2.52 7.25 4.24
N GLY A 131 -1.87 6.45 5.08
CA GLY A 131 -1.39 6.88 6.39
C GLY A 131 -0.02 6.36 6.77
N ASP A 132 0.47 6.82 7.91
CA ASP A 132 1.70 6.34 8.55
C ASP A 132 1.43 5.16 9.50
N GLU A 133 2.49 4.72 10.16
CA GLU A 133 2.44 3.62 11.12
C GLU A 133 1.62 3.99 12.37
N GLU A 134 1.64 5.26 12.78
CA GLU A 134 0.92 5.76 13.95
C GLU A 134 -0.59 5.57 13.77
N ILE A 135 -1.14 6.00 12.63
CA ILE A 135 -2.57 5.78 12.35
C ILE A 135 -2.89 4.31 12.10
N ALA A 136 -1.97 3.55 11.50
CA ALA A 136 -2.16 2.12 11.30
C ALA A 136 -2.18 1.33 12.62
N THR A 137 -1.69 1.93 13.70
CA THR A 137 -1.65 1.37 15.04
C THR A 137 -2.73 1.98 15.95
N ASP A 138 -3.26 3.16 15.69
CA ASP A 138 -4.34 3.68 16.53
C ASP A 138 -5.68 2.95 16.31
N ARG A 139 -6.05 2.07 17.26
CA ARG A 139 -7.26 1.25 17.18
C ARG A 139 -8.54 2.08 17.23
N ASP A 140 -8.54 3.18 17.96
CA ASP A 140 -9.74 4.01 18.13
C ASP A 140 -9.97 4.86 16.88
N VAL A 141 -8.89 5.43 16.32
CA VAL A 141 -8.94 6.14 15.04
C VAL A 141 -9.32 5.21 13.89
N LEU A 142 -8.81 3.98 13.85
CA LEU A 142 -9.23 2.98 12.86
C LEU A 142 -10.72 2.65 12.98
N ARG A 143 -11.26 2.57 14.20
CA ARG A 143 -12.70 2.34 14.45
C ARG A 143 -13.54 3.53 14.03
N GLU A 144 -13.15 4.74 14.42
CA GLU A 144 -13.86 5.98 14.07
C GLU A 144 -13.88 6.21 12.55
N MET A 145 -12.77 5.92 11.88
CA MET A 145 -12.69 5.95 10.42
C MET A 145 -13.34 4.73 9.77
N CYS A 146 -13.93 3.80 10.52
CA CYS A 146 -14.53 2.56 10.03
C CYS A 146 -13.62 1.82 9.04
N ILE A 147 -12.31 1.75 9.31
CA ILE A 147 -11.36 1.03 8.47
C ILE A 147 -11.63 -0.47 8.61
N THR A 148 -11.76 -1.13 7.46
CA THR A 148 -12.05 -2.57 7.37
C THR A 148 -10.92 -3.35 6.72
N HIS A 149 -10.06 -2.66 5.98
CA HIS A 149 -8.97 -3.26 5.22
C HIS A 149 -7.70 -2.47 5.45
N ILE A 150 -6.60 -3.16 5.75
CA ILE A 150 -5.29 -2.53 5.92
C ILE A 150 -4.29 -3.22 4.98
N LEU A 151 -3.68 -2.44 4.08
CA LEU A 151 -2.51 -2.83 3.30
C LEU A 151 -1.27 -2.19 3.93
N ASN A 152 -0.48 -2.98 4.66
CA ASN A 152 0.77 -2.52 5.25
C ASN A 152 1.94 -2.79 4.31
N ALA A 153 2.40 -1.74 3.62
CA ALA A 153 3.53 -1.78 2.69
C ALA A 153 4.91 -1.82 3.38
N ALA A 154 4.94 -1.83 4.71
CA ALA A 154 6.12 -1.85 5.57
C ALA A 154 6.12 -2.97 6.63
N ALA A 155 5.37 -4.05 6.40
CA ALA A 155 5.12 -5.05 7.44
C ALA A 155 6.42 -5.78 7.85
N PRO A 156 6.74 -5.86 9.16
CA PRO A 156 7.85 -6.67 9.64
C PRO A 156 7.56 -8.15 9.42
N LYS A 157 8.49 -8.88 8.77
CA LYS A 157 8.33 -10.32 8.50
C LYS A 157 7.93 -11.14 9.75
N LYS A 158 8.50 -10.80 10.92
CA LYS A 158 8.28 -11.52 12.18
C LYS A 158 7.02 -11.11 12.93
N ALA A 159 6.38 -9.99 12.55
CA ALA A 159 5.28 -9.40 13.31
C ALA A 159 3.90 -9.64 12.67
N LEU A 160 3.81 -10.34 11.53
CA LEU A 160 2.55 -10.53 10.81
C LEU A 160 1.47 -11.19 11.67
N ASN A 161 1.83 -12.25 12.39
CA ASN A 161 0.92 -12.96 13.29
C ASN A 161 0.49 -12.10 14.48
N TYR A 162 1.37 -11.22 14.96
CA TYR A 162 1.05 -10.28 16.04
C TYR A 162 -0.03 -9.28 15.57
N TYR A 163 0.16 -8.65 14.40
CA TYR A 163 -0.84 -7.72 13.86
C TYR A 163 -2.23 -8.39 13.68
N LEU A 164 -2.27 -9.59 13.11
CA LEU A 164 -3.50 -10.33 12.87
C LEU A 164 -4.17 -10.85 14.15
N GLY A 165 -3.39 -11.38 15.10
CA GLY A 165 -3.90 -12.11 16.27
C GLY A 165 -4.15 -11.26 17.50
N THR A 166 -3.37 -10.19 17.72
CA THR A 166 -3.46 -9.35 18.91
C THR A 166 -3.88 -7.93 18.54
N TYR A 167 -3.20 -7.31 17.57
CA TYR A 167 -3.32 -5.88 17.33
C TYR A 167 -4.67 -5.45 16.77
N TYR A 168 -5.18 -6.17 15.76
CA TYR A 168 -6.47 -5.87 15.14
C TYR A 168 -7.63 -6.73 15.67
N ARG A 169 -7.40 -7.48 16.76
CA ARG A 169 -8.41 -8.34 17.37
C ARG A 169 -9.65 -7.52 17.75
N GLY A 170 -10.81 -7.96 17.29
CA GLY A 170 -12.11 -7.32 17.55
C GLY A 170 -12.45 -6.13 16.62
N LEU A 171 -11.57 -5.73 15.69
CA LEU A 171 -11.86 -4.67 14.72
C LEU A 171 -12.38 -5.20 13.37
N HIS A 172 -12.44 -6.52 13.18
CA HIS A 172 -12.83 -7.16 11.92
C HIS A 172 -12.06 -6.64 10.68
N ILE A 173 -10.76 -6.35 10.87
CA ILE A 173 -9.90 -5.84 9.81
C ILE A 173 -9.33 -7.00 8.98
N ASN A 174 -9.52 -6.93 7.67
CA ASN A 174 -8.79 -7.73 6.70
C ASN A 174 -7.42 -7.12 6.43
N TYR A 175 -6.37 -7.77 6.92
CA TYR A 175 -5.01 -7.23 6.88
C TYR A 175 -4.17 -7.95 5.82
N TYR A 176 -3.47 -7.15 5.00
CA TYR A 176 -2.51 -7.61 4.01
C TYR A 176 -1.16 -6.92 4.23
N GLY A 177 -0.19 -7.65 4.78
CA GLY A 177 1.16 -7.15 5.06
C GLY A 177 2.17 -7.55 3.98
N LEU A 178 2.90 -6.57 3.44
CA LEU A 178 4.00 -6.80 2.52
C LEU A 178 5.32 -6.81 3.30
N PRO A 179 6.11 -7.91 3.23
CA PRO A 179 7.37 -8.00 3.95
C PRO A 179 8.42 -7.13 3.26
N THR A 180 8.60 -5.89 3.69
CA THR A 180 9.57 -4.95 3.08
C THR A 180 10.73 -4.57 3.99
N THR A 181 10.80 -5.10 5.22
CA THR A 181 11.87 -4.79 6.20
C THR A 181 13.23 -5.43 5.93
N ASP A 182 13.44 -6.07 4.78
CA ASP A 182 14.75 -6.59 4.41
C ASP A 182 15.37 -5.58 3.46
N ARG A 183 16.64 -5.17 3.66
CA ARG A 183 17.42 -4.44 2.64
C ARG A 183 17.46 -5.19 1.30
N ARG A 184 16.99 -6.44 1.28
CA ARG A 184 16.71 -7.31 0.13
C ARG A 184 15.23 -7.44 -0.28
N CYS A 185 14.34 -6.50 0.09
CA CYS A 185 13.05 -6.34 -0.59
C CYS A 185 13.28 -5.64 -1.95
N SER A 186 14.10 -6.31 -2.76
CA SER A 186 14.80 -5.83 -3.95
C SER A 186 13.85 -5.40 -5.07
N ASP A 187 12.57 -5.76 -5.00
CA ASP A 187 11.61 -5.27 -5.95
C ASP A 187 10.18 -5.05 -5.43
N ILE A 188 9.75 -3.79 -5.27
CA ILE A 188 8.35 -3.43 -4.98
C ILE A 188 7.40 -3.76 -6.14
N SER A 189 7.91 -3.86 -7.37
CA SER A 189 7.09 -4.05 -8.58
C SER A 189 6.27 -5.34 -8.54
N LYS A 190 6.79 -6.39 -7.91
CA LYS A 190 6.10 -7.68 -7.72
C LYS A 190 4.80 -7.55 -6.91
N TYR A 191 4.67 -6.49 -6.14
CA TYR A 191 3.50 -6.23 -5.31
C TYR A 191 2.49 -5.28 -5.95
N PHE A 192 2.76 -4.68 -7.11
CA PHE A 192 1.84 -3.78 -7.78
C PHE A 192 0.48 -4.44 -8.05
N MET A 193 0.49 -5.60 -8.73
CA MET A 193 -0.75 -6.31 -9.05
C MET A 193 -1.45 -6.91 -7.81
N PRO A 194 -0.76 -7.58 -6.87
CA PRO A 194 -1.38 -8.04 -5.62
C PRO A 194 -2.00 -6.90 -4.79
N ALA A 195 -1.30 -5.78 -4.63
CA ALA A 195 -1.80 -4.61 -3.91
C ALA A 195 -3.00 -3.99 -4.61
N ALA A 196 -2.93 -3.80 -5.94
CA ALA A 196 -4.04 -3.27 -6.72
C ALA A 196 -5.30 -4.12 -6.57
N LYS A 197 -5.17 -5.46 -6.67
CA LYS A 197 -6.30 -6.39 -6.44
C LYS A 197 -6.87 -6.31 -5.03
N PHE A 198 -6.02 -6.10 -4.02
CA PHE A 198 -6.48 -5.97 -2.64
C PHE A 198 -7.30 -4.68 -2.45
N ILE A 199 -6.80 -3.56 -2.98
CA ILE A 199 -7.46 -2.26 -2.91
C ILE A 199 -8.79 -2.29 -3.69
N ASP A 200 -8.77 -2.80 -4.91
CA ASP A 200 -9.91 -2.88 -5.81
C ASP A 200 -11.08 -3.70 -5.23
N LYS A 201 -10.77 -4.85 -4.61
CA LYS A 201 -11.75 -5.71 -3.93
C LYS A 201 -12.41 -5.07 -2.72
N ALA A 202 -11.85 -3.99 -2.18
CA ALA A 202 -12.29 -3.37 -0.95
C ALA A 202 -12.86 -1.95 -1.17
N LEU A 203 -13.14 -1.56 -2.42
CA LEU A 203 -13.65 -0.22 -2.76
C LEU A 203 -15.08 0.05 -2.28
N ASP A 204 -15.88 -0.99 -2.03
CA ASP A 204 -17.18 -0.85 -1.37
C ASP A 204 -17.03 -0.57 0.15
N LYS A 205 -15.85 -0.88 0.70
CA LYS A 205 -15.48 -0.64 2.10
C LYS A 205 -14.46 0.50 2.22
N ARG A 206 -13.81 0.63 3.39
CA ARG A 206 -12.76 1.63 3.65
C ARG A 206 -11.41 0.95 3.85
N VAL A 207 -10.42 1.40 3.08
CA VAL A 207 -9.08 0.80 2.98
C VAL A 207 -8.03 1.80 3.46
N LEU A 208 -7.16 1.38 4.37
CA LEU A 208 -5.95 2.12 4.74
C LEU A 208 -4.73 1.44 4.10
N ILE A 209 -3.94 2.22 3.37
CA ILE A 209 -2.65 1.82 2.83
C ILE A 209 -1.58 2.53 3.64
N CYS A 210 -0.79 1.79 4.42
CA CYS A 210 0.20 2.38 5.31
C CYS A 210 1.62 1.90 5.01
N CYS A 211 2.58 2.72 5.40
CA CYS A 211 3.98 2.32 5.59
C CYS A 211 4.50 3.12 6.79
N LYS A 212 5.82 3.19 7.01
CA LYS A 212 6.37 3.92 8.16
C LYS A 212 5.89 5.38 8.26
N GLN A 213 5.96 6.13 7.15
CA GLN A 213 5.56 7.56 7.10
C GLN A 213 4.36 7.83 6.18
N GLY A 214 3.89 6.82 5.46
CA GLY A 214 2.85 7.00 4.45
C GLY A 214 3.28 7.82 3.23
N VAL A 215 4.59 7.93 2.94
CA VAL A 215 5.14 8.84 1.91
C VAL A 215 5.74 8.10 0.72
N GLU A 216 6.35 6.92 0.94
CA GLU A 216 7.16 6.22 -0.07
C GLU A 216 6.51 4.92 -0.55
N HIS A 217 6.61 3.84 0.24
CA HIS A 217 6.14 2.50 -0.17
C HIS A 217 4.62 2.43 -0.38
N SER A 218 3.83 2.94 0.56
CA SER A 218 2.36 2.97 0.45
C SER A 218 1.90 3.82 -0.72
N ALA A 219 2.51 5.01 -0.90
CA ALA A 219 2.25 5.90 -2.02
C ALA A 219 2.55 5.22 -3.36
N THR A 220 3.71 4.55 -3.48
CA THR A 220 4.11 3.85 -4.72
C THR A 220 3.09 2.77 -5.10
N LEU A 221 2.61 1.98 -4.14
CA LEU A 221 1.58 0.96 -4.41
C LEU A 221 0.25 1.58 -4.81
N PHE A 222 -0.12 2.69 -4.20
CA PHE A 222 -1.36 3.39 -4.55
C PHE A 222 -1.29 4.03 -5.95
N LEU A 223 -0.16 4.62 -6.32
CA LEU A 223 0.09 5.08 -7.69
C LEU A 223 -0.04 3.94 -8.70
N ALA A 224 0.58 2.79 -8.42
CA ALA A 224 0.45 1.61 -9.27
C ALA A 224 -1.00 1.13 -9.39
N TYR A 225 -1.79 1.18 -8.31
CA TYR A 225 -3.21 0.87 -8.34
C TYR A 225 -4.00 1.82 -9.26
N LEU A 226 -3.77 3.13 -9.19
CA LEU A 226 -4.42 4.10 -10.09
C LEU A 226 -4.10 3.79 -11.56
N MET A 227 -2.85 3.43 -11.85
CA MET A 227 -2.44 3.08 -13.22
C MET A 227 -3.08 1.76 -13.70
N ILE A 228 -3.16 0.75 -12.83
CA ILE A 228 -3.66 -0.58 -13.16
C ILE A 228 -5.19 -0.63 -13.26
N CYS A 229 -5.90 0.02 -12.34
CA CYS A 229 -7.35 -0.11 -12.17
C CYS A 229 -8.14 1.08 -12.70
N HIS A 230 -7.53 2.27 -12.83
CA HIS A 230 -8.20 3.51 -13.27
C HIS A 230 -7.61 4.08 -14.55
N ASP A 231 -6.83 3.25 -15.25
CA ASP A 231 -6.19 3.55 -16.52
C ASP A 231 -5.35 4.85 -16.58
N MET A 232 -4.92 5.38 -15.44
CA MET A 232 -4.08 6.58 -15.39
C MET A 232 -2.68 6.30 -15.94
N MET A 233 -2.09 7.31 -16.57
CA MET A 233 -0.65 7.38 -16.80
C MET A 233 0.09 7.69 -15.49
N VAL A 234 1.40 7.44 -15.47
CA VAL A 234 2.21 7.67 -14.26
C VAL A 234 2.18 9.14 -13.78
N GLU A 235 2.27 10.10 -14.68
CA GLU A 235 2.16 11.53 -14.34
C GLU A 235 0.77 11.91 -13.83
N GLU A 236 -0.30 11.38 -14.43
CA GLU A 236 -1.68 11.62 -13.98
C GLU A 236 -1.91 11.07 -12.57
N ALA A 237 -1.41 9.86 -12.30
CA ALA A 237 -1.48 9.25 -10.98
C ALA A 237 -0.70 10.08 -9.93
N ILE A 238 0.50 10.58 -10.27
CA ILE A 238 1.28 11.44 -9.38
C ILE A 238 0.53 12.75 -9.12
N ASP A 239 0.11 13.44 -10.18
CA ASP A 239 -0.63 14.70 -10.12
C ASP A 239 -1.91 14.58 -9.29
N HIS A 240 -2.60 13.44 -9.39
CA HIS A 240 -3.78 13.16 -8.58
C HIS A 240 -3.45 13.09 -7.09
N VAL A 241 -2.43 12.31 -6.71
CA VAL A 241 -2.12 12.06 -5.30
C VAL A 241 -1.51 13.30 -4.62
N ILE A 242 -0.61 14.03 -5.30
CA ILE A 242 0.07 15.20 -4.70
C ILE A 242 -0.87 16.36 -4.37
N LYS A 243 -2.07 16.41 -4.98
CA LYS A 243 -3.12 17.39 -4.64
C LYS A 243 -3.65 17.21 -3.22
N SER A 244 -3.60 16.00 -2.67
CA SER A 244 -4.18 15.67 -1.37
C SER A 244 -3.15 15.23 -0.34
N ARG A 245 -2.06 14.55 -0.76
CA ARG A 245 -1.02 14.05 0.12
C ARG A 245 0.38 14.26 -0.47
N ARG A 246 1.30 14.77 0.37
CA ARG A 246 2.71 14.82 0.03
C ARG A 246 3.28 13.41 -0.02
N ILE A 247 3.85 13.04 -1.16
CA ILE A 247 4.47 11.73 -1.38
C ILE A 247 5.89 11.92 -1.92
N ARG A 248 6.76 10.94 -1.65
CA ARG A 248 8.16 10.93 -2.13
C ARG A 248 8.60 9.50 -2.45
N PRO A 249 8.04 8.85 -3.49
CA PRO A 249 8.63 7.64 -4.03
C PRO A 249 10.11 7.88 -4.37
N SER A 250 10.99 6.95 -4.02
CA SER A 250 12.40 7.03 -4.43
C SER A 250 12.54 6.91 -5.95
N ARG A 251 13.67 7.38 -6.50
CA ARG A 251 13.96 7.28 -7.94
C ARG A 251 13.83 5.86 -8.48
N ASP A 252 14.20 4.85 -7.69
CA ASP A 252 14.06 3.45 -8.10
C ASP A 252 12.60 2.98 -8.14
N PHE A 253 11.74 3.52 -7.27
CA PHE A 253 10.30 3.27 -7.34
C PHE A 253 9.67 4.01 -8.52
N LEU A 254 10.10 5.23 -8.81
CA LEU A 254 9.69 5.95 -10.02
C LEU A 254 10.06 5.18 -11.29
N LYS A 255 11.29 4.64 -11.39
CA LYS A 255 11.69 3.80 -12.53
C LYS A 255 10.73 2.61 -12.71
N LYS A 256 10.35 1.95 -11.62
CA LYS A 256 9.42 0.81 -11.65
C LYS A 256 8.01 1.21 -12.06
N LEU A 257 7.54 2.37 -11.63
CA LEU A 257 6.27 2.94 -12.10
C LEU A 257 6.35 3.31 -13.59
N THR A 258 7.45 3.90 -14.07
CA THR A 258 7.63 4.19 -15.51
C THR A 258 7.64 2.91 -16.36
N LEU A 259 8.28 1.84 -15.87
CA LEU A 259 8.24 0.53 -16.54
C LEU A 259 6.81 -0.05 -16.57
N LEU A 260 6.08 0.01 -15.44
CA LEU A 260 4.68 -0.37 -15.39
C LEU A 260 3.84 0.45 -16.38
N ASN A 261 4.08 1.76 -16.48
CA ASN A 261 3.37 2.67 -17.38
C ASN A 261 3.55 2.25 -18.85
N ALA A 262 4.81 2.02 -19.27
CA ALA A 262 5.11 1.58 -20.62
C ALA A 262 4.41 0.24 -20.96
N ASP A 263 4.43 -0.71 -20.03
CA ASP A 263 3.75 -1.99 -20.18
C ASP A 263 2.22 -1.83 -20.32
N LEU A 264 1.61 -0.97 -19.51
CA LEU A 264 0.16 -0.73 -19.54
C LEU A 264 -0.26 -0.01 -20.82
N VAL A 265 0.47 1.03 -21.25
CA VAL A 265 0.23 1.74 -22.51
C VAL A 265 0.30 0.77 -23.69
N ASN A 266 1.32 -0.08 -23.74
CA ASN A 266 1.45 -1.08 -24.80
C ASN A 266 0.30 -2.09 -24.79
N LYS A 267 -0.12 -2.56 -23.61
CA LYS A 267 -1.28 -3.46 -23.47
C LYS A 267 -2.57 -2.79 -23.94
N ARG A 268 -2.80 -1.52 -23.63
CA ARG A 268 -3.98 -0.76 -24.08
C ARG A 268 -3.97 -0.58 -25.60
N LYS A 269 -2.84 -0.20 -26.18
CA LYS A 269 -2.66 -0.13 -27.66
C LYS A 269 -3.00 -1.45 -28.35
N LEU A 270 -2.49 -2.57 -27.84
CA LEU A 270 -2.77 -3.90 -28.39
C LEU A 270 -4.26 -4.27 -28.28
N LYS A 271 -4.90 -3.99 -27.14
CA LYS A 271 -6.34 -4.22 -26.97
C LYS A 271 -7.17 -3.41 -27.97
N LEU A 272 -6.83 -2.13 -28.18
CA LEU A 272 -7.52 -1.25 -29.12
C LEU A 272 -7.29 -1.65 -30.59
N GLN A 273 -6.13 -2.21 -30.92
CA GLN A 273 -5.87 -2.78 -32.25
C GLN A 273 -6.66 -4.07 -32.48
N ASP A 274 -6.76 -4.95 -31.48
CA ASP A 274 -7.56 -6.17 -31.55
C ASP A 274 -9.06 -5.86 -31.73
N THR A 275 -9.58 -4.82 -31.06
CA THR A 275 -10.97 -4.37 -31.24
C THR A 275 -11.20 -3.76 -32.61
N LYS A 276 -10.28 -2.94 -33.12
CA LYS A 276 -10.35 -2.37 -34.49
C LYS A 276 -10.25 -3.42 -35.60
N THR A 277 -9.44 -4.45 -35.42
CA THR A 277 -9.20 -5.48 -36.46
C THR A 277 -10.13 -6.70 -36.38
N GLY A 278 -11.02 -6.76 -35.37
CA GLY A 278 -11.95 -7.87 -35.17
C GLY A 278 -11.27 -9.22 -34.83
N ARG A 279 -9.96 -9.22 -34.52
CA ARG A 279 -9.19 -10.45 -34.23
C ARG A 279 -9.45 -10.93 -32.80
N LYS A 280 -10.43 -11.84 -32.62
CA LYS A 280 -10.55 -12.61 -31.37
C LYS A 280 -9.40 -13.62 -31.27
N ARG A 281 -8.52 -13.48 -30.26
CA ARG A 281 -7.47 -14.47 -29.96
C ARG A 281 -8.10 -15.85 -29.71
N LYS A 282 -7.74 -16.86 -30.51
CA LYS A 282 -8.16 -18.25 -30.30
C LYS A 282 -7.62 -18.73 -28.94
N LYS A 283 -8.52 -19.02 -28.01
CA LYS A 283 -8.21 -19.62 -26.71
C LYS A 283 -7.73 -21.06 -26.97
N TRP A 284 -6.45 -21.33 -26.75
CA TRP A 284 -5.91 -22.69 -26.82
C TRP A 284 -6.53 -23.51 -25.68
N GLN A 285 -7.39 -24.46 -26.04
CA GLN A 285 -7.90 -25.48 -25.13
C GLN A 285 -6.79 -26.53 -24.96
N LEU A 286 -6.12 -26.53 -23.81
CA LEU A 286 -5.21 -27.59 -23.43
C LEU A 286 -6.06 -28.83 -23.13
N LYS A 287 -6.15 -29.76 -24.10
CA LYS A 287 -6.78 -31.06 -23.88
C LYS A 287 -5.97 -31.81 -22.82
N LYS A 288 -6.57 -32.05 -21.64
CA LYS A 288 -6.06 -33.06 -20.72
C LYS A 288 -6.19 -34.41 -21.42
N SER A 289 -5.06 -35.02 -21.75
CA SER A 289 -5.01 -36.42 -22.16
C SER A 289 -5.16 -37.25 -20.89
N SER A 290 -6.34 -37.83 -20.68
CA SER A 290 -6.52 -38.91 -19.71
C SER A 290 -5.86 -40.14 -20.30
N ALA A 291 -4.65 -40.46 -19.84
CA ALA A 291 -4.09 -41.79 -20.00
C ALA A 291 -4.60 -42.65 -18.84
N GLN A 292 -5.53 -43.54 -19.15
CA GLN A 292 -5.89 -44.69 -18.34
C GLN A 292 -5.16 -45.89 -18.95
N MET A 293 -4.25 -46.48 -18.19
CA MET A 293 -3.89 -47.90 -18.19
C MET A 293 -3.09 -48.21 -16.92
#